data_AF-A0A9X2CZF0-F1
#
_entry.id   AF-A0A9X2CZF0-F1
#
_cell.length_a   1.000
_cell.length_b   1.000
_cell.length_c   1.000
_cell.angle_alpha   90.00
_cell.angle_beta   90.00
_cell.angle_gamma   90.00
#
_symmetry.space_group_name_H-M   'P 1'
#
loop_
_entity.id
_entity.type
_entity.pdbx_description
1 polymer ?
#
loop_
_entity_poly.entity_id
_entity_poly.type
_entity_poly.pdbx_seq_one_letter_code
_entity_poly.pdbx_strand_id
1 'polypeptide(L)' 'MAKFFAQQVDCRPYGISGNGRILQKETVEDIKNAVTKHPTHVNSWLIFRETDEGNQFFPIMYVNIKEDKWIDL' A
#
# COMPACT_ATOMS: atom_id res chain seq x y z
N MET A 1 6.61 -2.59 -17.56
CA MET A 1 6.89 -3.59 -16.50
C MET A 1 6.17 -3.11 -15.26
N ALA A 2 5.21 -3.87 -14.72
CA ALA A 2 4.37 -3.39 -13.63
C ALA A 2 5.21 -3.11 -12.37
N LYS A 3 4.93 -1.99 -11.70
CA LYS A 3 5.51 -1.64 -10.41
C LYS A 3 4.41 -1.57 -9.37
N PHE A 4 4.75 -1.94 -8.15
CA PHE A 4 3.85 -1.94 -7.02
C PHE A 4 4.38 -1.00 -5.95
N PHE A 5 3.46 -0.25 -5.36
CA PHE A 5 3.78 0.75 -4.35
C PHE A 5 2.96 0.50 -3.12
N ALA A 6 3.52 0.68 -1.93
CA ALA A 6 2.75 0.71 -0.69
C ALA A 6 2.94 2.05 0.00
N GLN A 7 1.84 2.69 0.35
CA GLN A 7 1.83 3.94 1.10
C GLN A 7 1.11 3.74 2.43
N GLN A 8 1.71 4.24 3.51
CA GLN A 8 1.03 4.33 4.80
C GLN A 8 -0.15 5.28 4.72
N VAL A 9 -1.26 4.87 5.31
CA VAL A 9 -2.48 5.67 5.30
C VAL A 9 -3.08 5.76 6.69
N ASP A 10 -3.67 6.91 6.97
CA ASP A 10 -4.46 7.15 8.15
C ASP A 10 -5.93 7.28 7.72
N CYS A 11 -6.76 6.32 8.16
CA CYS A 11 -8.18 6.27 7.85
C CYS A 11 -8.93 7.15 8.84
N ARG A 12 -9.47 8.26 8.36
CA ARG A 12 -10.21 9.24 9.17
C ARG A 12 -11.69 9.21 8.81
N PRO A 13 -12.59 9.71 9.68
CA PRO A 13 -14.03 9.73 9.42
C PRO A 13 -14.43 10.42 8.10
N TYR A 14 -13.59 11.32 7.58
CA TYR A 14 -13.85 12.10 6.38
C TYR A 14 -12.98 11.70 5.19
N GLY A 15 -12.27 10.58 5.26
CA GLY A 15 -11.47 10.05 4.14
C GLY A 15 -10.15 9.41 4.56
N ILE A 16 -9.37 9.04 3.55
CA ILE A 16 -8.05 8.42 3.72
C ILE A 16 -6.99 9.48 3.44
N SER A 17 -6.16 9.79 4.44
CA SER A 17 -4.97 10.62 4.22
C SER A 17 -3.74 9.74 4.07
N GLY A 18 -3.06 9.86 2.93
CA GLY A 18 -1.74 9.27 2.74
C GLY A 18 -0.73 10.01 3.60
N ASN A 19 -0.09 9.30 4.52
CA ASN A 19 0.89 9.85 5.45
C ASN A 19 2.05 8.87 5.53
N GLY A 20 3.07 9.04 4.68
CA GLY A 20 4.34 8.36 4.90
C GLY A 20 5.11 7.94 3.67
N ARG A 21 6.11 7.09 3.93
CA ARG A 21 7.05 6.54 2.96
C ARG A 21 6.33 5.64 1.97
N ILE A 22 6.79 5.73 0.72
CA ILE A 22 6.36 4.88 -0.37
C ILE A 22 7.39 3.74 -0.49
N LEU A 23 6.95 2.50 -0.31
CA LEU A 23 7.73 1.32 -0.66
C LEU A 23 7.47 0.99 -2.12
N GLN A 24 8.49 0.66 -2.90
CA GLN A 24 8.36 0.28 -4.30
C GLN A 24 9.00 -1.09 -4.55
N LYS A 25 8.28 -1.99 -5.23
CA LYS A 25 8.77 -3.31 -5.68
C LYS A 25 8.22 -3.68 -7.05
N GLU A 26 8.76 -4.74 -7.62
CA GLU A 26 8.38 -5.25 -8.95
C GLU A 26 7.23 -6.26 -8.89
N THR A 27 6.97 -6.85 -7.73
CA THR A 27 5.88 -7.82 -7.52
C THR A 27 5.02 -7.43 -6.32
N VAL A 28 3.77 -7.91 -6.31
CA VAL A 28 2.85 -7.70 -5.19
C VAL A 28 3.32 -8.47 -3.94
N GLU A 29 3.79 -9.71 -4.09
CA GLU A 29 4.37 -10.50 -2.98
C GLU A 29 5.55 -9.80 -2.30
N ASP A 30 6.43 -9.15 -3.07
CA ASP A 30 7.55 -8.39 -2.49
C ASP A 30 7.07 -7.16 -1.71
N ILE A 31 6.03 -6.48 -2.20
CA ILE A 31 5.39 -5.39 -1.44
C ILE A 31 4.78 -5.94 -0.15
N LYS A 32 4.03 -7.03 -0.20
CA LYS A 32 3.41 -7.65 0.98
C LYS A 32 4.45 -8.01 2.03
N ASN A 33 5.56 -8.63 1.61
CA ASN A 33 6.69 -8.95 2.47
C ASN A 33 7.40 -7.71 3.03
N ALA A 34 7.49 -6.62 2.27
CA ALA A 34 8.10 -5.38 2.73
C ALA A 34 7.21 -4.67 3.76
N VAL A 35 5.89 -4.63 3.54
CA VAL A 35 4.91 -4.01 4.44
C VAL A 35 4.89 -4.71 5.80
N THR A 36 4.89 -6.04 5.84
CA THR A 36 4.87 -6.81 7.10
C THR A 36 6.12 -6.62 7.96
N LYS A 37 7.28 -6.43 7.33
CA LYS A 37 8.56 -6.24 8.02
C LYS A 37 8.85 -4.77 8.36
N HIS A 38 8.01 -3.84 7.91
CA HIS A 38 8.30 -2.41 8.07
C HIS A 38 8.01 -1.95 9.50
N PRO A 39 8.97 -1.35 10.22
CA PRO A 39 8.68 -0.72 11.51
C PRO A 39 7.82 0.52 11.29
N THR A 40 6.62 0.55 11.88
CA THR A 40 5.69 1.67 11.69
C THR A 40 4.84 1.95 12.93
N HIS A 41 4.50 3.23 13.11
CA HIS A 41 3.49 3.68 14.08
C HIS A 41 2.06 3.62 13.51
N VAL A 42 1.93 3.63 12.18
CA VAL A 42 0.65 3.54 11.45
C VAL A 42 0.59 2.17 10.76
N ASN A 43 -0.42 1.38 11.13
CA ASN A 43 -0.53 -0.02 10.70
C ASN A 43 -1.31 -0.19 9.39
N SER A 44 -1.99 0.85 8.94
CA SER A 44 -2.79 0.83 7.72
C SER A 44 -1.95 1.24 6.50
N TRP A 45 -2.09 0.51 5.41
CA TRP A 45 -1.42 0.77 4.13
C TRP A 45 -2.39 0.61 2.96
N LEU A 46 -2.14 1.36 1.89
CA LEU A 46 -2.70 1.09 0.57
C LEU A 46 -1.60 0.61 -0.36
N ILE A 47 -1.88 -0.45 -1.10
CA ILE A 47 -1.02 -0.95 -2.16
C ILE A 47 -1.60 -0.51 -3.50
N PHE A 48 -0.73 0.02 -4.34
CA PHE A 48 -1.04 0.50 -5.67
C PHE A 48 -0.30 -0.31 -6.71
N ARG A 49 -0.91 -0.45 -7.88
CA ARG A 49 -0.25 -0.89 -9.10
C ARG A 49 -0.06 0.32 -10.01
N GLU A 50 1.16 0.52 -10.48
CA GLU A 50 1.45 1.42 -11.59
C GLU A 50 1.31 0.66 -12.90
N THR A 51 0.53 1.23 -13.83
CA THR A 51 0.41 0.75 -15.20
C THR A 51 1.33 1.55 -16.12
N ASP A 52 1.89 0.88 -17.13
CA ASP A 52 2.73 1.55 -18.14
C ASP A 52 1.93 2.62 -18.93
N GLU A 53 0.60 2.53 -18.93
CA GLU A 53 -0.30 3.55 -19.47
C GLU A 53 -0.40 4.76 -18.53
N GLY A 54 0.38 5.79 -18.82
CA GLY A 54 0.13 7.16 -18.33
C GLY A 54 0.58 7.48 -16.90
N ASN A 55 1.49 6.70 -16.30
CA ASN A 55 1.91 6.86 -14.89
C ASN A 55 0.71 6.88 -13.93
N GLN A 56 -0.30 6.08 -14.23
CA GLN A 56 -1.49 5.97 -13.39
C GLN A 56 -1.26 4.94 -12.28
N PHE A 57 -1.66 5.30 -11.07
CA PHE A 57 -1.62 4.44 -9.90
C PHE A 57 -3.04 4.04 -9.53
N PHE A 58 -3.29 2.75 -9.46
CA PHE A 58 -4.58 2.21 -9.04
C PHE A 58 -4.43 1.51 -7.70
N PRO A 59 -5.23 1.87 -6.67
CA PRO A 59 -5.25 1.11 -5.44
C PRO A 59 -5.81 -0.28 -5.76
N ILE A 60 -5.09 -1.31 -5.32
CA ILE A 60 -5.48 -2.71 -5.55
C ILE A 60 -5.74 -3.45 -4.24
N MET A 61 -5.24 -2.92 -3.12
CA MET A 61 -5.36 -3.59 -1.83
C MET A 61 -5.24 -2.61 -0.66
N TYR A 62 -6.06 -2.82 0.35
CA TYR A 62 -5.93 -2.23 1.67
C TYR A 62 -5.35 -3.25 2.65
N VAL A 63 -4.46 -2.79 3.52
CA VAL A 63 -3.78 -3.63 4.50
C VAL A 63 -3.86 -2.98 5.87
N ASN A 64 -4.22 -3.75 6.89
CA ASN A 64 -3.99 -3.39 8.30
C ASN A 64 -3.12 -4.48 8.93
N ILE A 65 -1.83 -4.20 9.08
CA ILE A 65 -0.84 -5.18 9.54
C ILE A 65 -1.06 -5.59 11.01
N LYS A 66 -1.69 -4.72 11.83
CA LYS A 66 -1.95 -5.00 13.24
C LYS A 66 -3.09 -6.00 13.41
N GLU A 67 -4.05 -5.97 12.50
CA GLU A 67 -5.23 -6.84 12.51
C GLU A 67 -5.08 -8.04 11.55
N ASP A 68 -3.93 -8.16 10.88
CA ASP A 68 -3.68 -9.12 9.80
C ASP A 68 -4.78 -9.13 8.73
N LYS A 69 -5.31 -7.95 8.40
CA LYS A 69 -6.36 -7.78 7.39
C LYS A 69 -5.76 -7.35 6.06
N TRP A 70 -6.05 -8.12 5.01
CA TRP A 70 -5.67 -7.85 3.63
C TRP A 70 -6.94 -7.89 2.77
N ILE A 71 -7.29 -6.76 2.17
CA ILE A 71 -8.56 -6.57 1.46
C ILE A 71 -8.26 -6.12 0.04
N ASP A 72 -8.65 -6.92 -0.96
CA ASP A 72 -8.60 -6.51 -2.36
C ASP A 72 -9.63 -5.40 -2.64
N LEU A 73 -9.27 -4.41 -3.46
CA LEU A 73 -10.07 -3.22 -3.78
C LEU A 73 -10.60 -3.22 -5.22
#